data_AF-A0ABD3WKK0-F1
#
_entry.id   AF-A0ABD3WKK0-F1
#
_cell.length_a   1.000
_cell.length_b   1.000
_cell.length_c   1.000
_cell.angle_alpha   90.00
_cell.angle_beta   90.00
_cell.angle_gamma   90.00
#
_symmetry.space_group_name_H-M   'P 1'
#
loop_
_entity.id
_entity.type
_entity.pdbx_description
1 polymer ?
#
loop_
_entity_poly.entity_id
_entity_poly.type
_entity_poly.pdbx_seq_one_letter_code
_entity_poly.pdbx_strand_id
1 'polypeptide(L)'
;MSFLWGGSKPSKLEEIPLYEIKWLQKSLQQGMGNVGLLESNSEALKSAVEAQAYMTQKLLQALRSCNLKNVLTNKGTQTEETCNSEDTGCSGDSGSLERLADEDHLTSYMHHENTESATVLMNQAIVNQKAVQNSTQWLQNLQQQVGTWFSENFESSLNEQEKKYKSLEDGKNRLSKTCKDLEEEKNQLIKTCREHEQEKDQLSKKCRKLKNKQNQLSNKCKELEDENNQLSNKCKKLEDENNQSSNKCKELEDENNQLCKTCKELEDENNQLNKKCKKLEEGKKEIEKLKEDLDRLSRETNVLKNPAMTSSYGSRSCYPSFNAVPQMKQVRTQVYCPSKSDLMTNVTFELSNTLKLQMFSSNLEFLMQTCDKHSQISRSLPVLVICLNASRLGTDVSSALQGVPVGPNVAVLIFHNKDLHALPSQSSDRVLTGPEYKNVGAIIDMAYLTNKGMNSCDMNNRALETLMEFIKTHSHS
;
A
#
# COMPACT_ATOMS: atom_id res chain seq x y z
N MET A 1 18.72 23.60 -5.62
CA MET A 1 19.90 23.92 -4.81
C MET A 1 20.96 22.89 -5.13
N SER A 2 21.95 23.29 -5.94
CA SER A 2 23.02 22.40 -6.41
C SER A 2 24.18 22.48 -5.43
N PHE A 3 24.37 21.46 -4.61
CA PHE A 3 25.58 21.29 -3.81
C PHE A 3 26.63 20.57 -4.65
N LEU A 4 27.55 21.34 -5.23
CA LEU A 4 28.76 20.81 -5.86
C LEU A 4 29.78 20.57 -4.74
N TRP A 5 29.98 19.30 -4.41
CA TRP A 5 31.04 18.86 -3.51
C TRP A 5 32.41 19.07 -4.18
N GLY A 6 33.29 19.77 -3.46
CA GLY A 6 34.69 19.93 -3.82
C GLY A 6 35.40 18.58 -3.77
N GLY A 7 35.97 18.17 -4.91
CA GLY A 7 36.88 17.04 -4.97
C GLY A 7 38.19 17.38 -4.27
N SER A 8 38.36 16.91 -3.04
CA SER A 8 39.68 16.82 -2.43
C SER A 8 40.50 15.78 -3.20
N LYS A 9 41.53 16.25 -3.90
CA LYS A 9 42.57 15.42 -4.50
C LYS A 9 43.17 14.50 -3.41
N PRO A 10 43.45 13.22 -3.71
CA PRO A 10 44.20 12.40 -2.77
C PRO A 10 45.60 13.00 -2.62
N SER A 11 45.96 13.28 -1.37
CA SER A 11 47.28 13.67 -0.93
C SER A 11 48.30 12.72 -1.55
N LYS A 12 49.32 13.29 -2.18
CA LYS A 12 50.49 12.58 -2.69
C LYS A 12 50.93 11.55 -1.65
N LEU A 13 50.94 10.26 -2.02
CA LEU A 13 51.85 9.33 -1.36
C LEU A 13 53.22 9.99 -1.47
N GLU A 14 53.85 10.27 -0.34
CA GLU A 14 55.27 10.57 -0.28
C GLU A 14 55.99 9.35 -0.85
N GLU A 15 56.24 9.39 -2.16
CA GLU A 15 57.30 8.61 -2.77
C GLU A 15 58.55 8.88 -1.92
N ILE A 16 59.13 7.84 -1.32
CA ILE A 16 60.50 7.90 -0.81
C ILE A 16 61.30 8.47 -1.97
N PRO A 17 61.79 9.72 -1.86
CA PRO A 17 62.17 10.43 -3.05
C PRO A 17 63.33 9.68 -3.67
N LEU A 18 63.24 9.39 -4.98
CA LEU A 18 64.23 8.62 -5.74
C LEU A 18 65.67 9.08 -5.51
N TYR A 19 65.88 10.31 -5.03
CA TYR A 19 67.18 10.80 -4.60
C TYR A 19 67.72 10.09 -3.34
N GLU A 20 66.91 9.74 -2.36
CA GLU A 20 67.34 9.05 -1.12
C GLU A 20 67.71 7.59 -1.40
N ILE A 21 66.93 6.89 -2.23
CA ILE A 21 67.26 5.53 -2.65
C ILE A 21 68.55 5.54 -3.49
N LYS A 22 68.69 6.49 -4.43
CA LYS A 22 69.92 6.64 -5.22
C LYS A 22 71.11 7.08 -4.36
N TRP A 23 70.90 7.89 -3.34
CA TRP A 23 71.94 8.32 -2.40
C TRP A 23 72.40 7.15 -1.54
N LEU A 24 71.47 6.39 -0.96
CA LEU A 24 71.78 5.16 -0.22
C LEU A 24 72.48 4.13 -1.10
N GLN A 25 72.03 3.93 -2.34
CA GLN A 25 72.66 2.99 -3.28
C GLN A 25 74.07 3.43 -3.70
N LYS A 26 74.29 4.73 -3.90
CA LYS A 26 75.61 5.30 -4.23
C LYS A 26 76.54 5.27 -3.02
N SER A 27 76.04 5.55 -1.82
CA SER A 27 76.77 5.41 -0.55
C SER A 27 77.11 3.95 -0.25
N LEU A 28 76.23 3.00 -0.59
CA LEU A 28 76.50 1.57 -0.49
C LEU A 28 77.58 1.13 -1.49
N GLN A 29 77.51 1.57 -2.74
CA GLN A 29 78.53 1.27 -3.75
C GLN A 29 79.89 1.88 -3.39
N GLN A 30 79.92 3.11 -2.86
CA GLN A 30 81.15 3.74 -2.38
C GLN A 30 81.68 3.05 -1.12
N GLY A 31 80.79 2.65 -0.19
CA GLY A 31 81.14 1.88 0.99
C GLY A 31 81.72 0.51 0.65
N MET A 32 81.06 -0.25 -0.22
CA MET A 32 81.52 -1.55 -0.71
C MET A 32 82.81 -1.45 -1.54
N GLY A 33 82.97 -0.39 -2.35
CA GLY A 33 84.21 -0.11 -3.07
C GLY A 33 85.38 0.20 -2.14
N ASN A 34 85.14 0.97 -1.08
CA ASN A 34 86.14 1.27 -0.06
C ASN A 34 86.45 0.05 0.83
N VAL A 35 85.46 -0.79 1.13
CA VAL A 35 85.65 -2.06 1.84
C VAL A 35 86.45 -3.05 0.98
N GLY A 36 86.14 -3.18 -0.32
CA GLY A 36 86.91 -4.00 -1.24
C GLY A 36 88.35 -3.51 -1.45
N LEU A 37 88.57 -2.19 -1.46
CA LEU A 37 89.91 -1.60 -1.45
C LEU A 37 90.65 -1.87 -0.13
N LEU A 38 89.95 -1.81 1.01
CA LEU A 38 90.51 -2.14 2.33
C LEU A 38 90.81 -3.62 2.47
N GLU A 39 89.95 -4.52 1.97
CA GLU A 39 90.16 -5.97 1.94
C GLU A 39 91.31 -6.33 1.02
N SER A 40 91.36 -5.78 -0.21
CA SER A 40 92.47 -6.02 -1.13
C SER A 40 93.80 -5.48 -0.60
N ASN A 41 93.81 -4.29 0.03
CA ASN A 41 95.00 -3.76 0.70
C ASN A 41 95.37 -4.57 1.95
N SER A 42 94.39 -5.09 2.70
CA SER A 42 94.61 -5.97 3.85
C SER A 42 95.18 -7.31 3.43
N GLU A 43 94.67 -7.92 2.36
CA GLU A 43 95.21 -9.16 1.77
C GLU A 43 96.59 -8.95 1.16
N ALA A 44 96.85 -7.82 0.52
CA ALA A 44 98.17 -7.46 0.01
C ALA A 44 99.17 -7.23 1.14
N LEU A 45 98.78 -6.53 2.21
CA LEU A 45 99.61 -6.35 3.42
C LEU A 45 99.85 -7.67 4.15
N LYS A 46 98.82 -8.51 4.29
CA LYS A 46 98.92 -9.84 4.88
C LYS A 46 99.86 -10.74 4.07
N SER A 47 99.72 -10.74 2.74
CA SER A 47 100.60 -11.48 1.83
C SER A 47 102.04 -10.95 1.88
N ALA A 48 102.24 -9.63 1.97
CA ALA A 48 103.58 -9.03 2.12
C ALA A 48 104.22 -9.38 3.47
N VAL A 49 103.43 -9.38 4.54
CA VAL A 49 103.86 -9.78 5.89
C VAL A 49 104.18 -11.28 5.95
N GLU A 50 103.36 -12.13 5.34
CA GLU A 50 103.60 -13.58 5.25
C GLU A 50 104.85 -13.89 4.41
N ALA A 51 105.04 -13.18 3.28
CA ALA A 51 106.24 -13.29 2.47
C ALA A 51 107.50 -12.83 3.23
N GLN A 52 107.39 -11.76 4.02
CA GLN A 52 108.49 -11.26 4.84
C GLN A 52 108.78 -12.18 6.04
N ALA A 53 107.77 -12.79 6.65
CA ALA A 53 107.91 -13.81 7.69
C ALA A 53 108.58 -15.08 7.13
N TYR A 54 108.19 -15.51 5.93
CA TYR A 54 108.80 -16.64 5.23
C TYR A 54 110.27 -16.39 4.88
N MET A 55 110.59 -15.20 4.34
CA MET A 55 111.97 -14.77 4.08
C MET A 55 112.80 -14.76 5.37
N THR A 56 112.23 -14.25 6.47
CA THR A 56 112.88 -14.23 7.78
C THR A 56 113.10 -15.63 8.34
N GLN A 57 112.14 -16.54 8.18
CA GLN A 57 112.25 -17.94 8.60
C GLN A 57 113.31 -18.68 7.78
N LYS A 58 113.38 -18.44 6.46
CA LYS A 58 114.44 -18.97 5.59
C LYS A 58 115.82 -18.45 5.97
N LEU A 59 115.95 -17.16 6.29
CA LEU A 59 117.20 -16.58 6.82
C LEU A 59 117.60 -17.20 8.16
N LEU A 60 116.66 -17.37 9.09
CA LEU A 60 116.92 -18.03 10.38
C LEU A 60 117.31 -19.51 10.21
N GLN A 61 116.70 -20.22 9.25
CA GLN A 61 117.02 -21.60 8.94
C GLN A 61 118.41 -21.73 8.30
N ALA A 62 118.77 -20.81 7.40
CA ALA A 62 120.12 -20.71 6.84
C ALA A 62 121.16 -20.39 7.93
N LEU A 63 120.89 -19.43 8.82
CA LEU A 63 121.76 -19.11 9.95
C LEU A 63 121.93 -20.29 10.93
N ARG A 64 120.86 -21.03 11.24
CA ARG A 64 120.94 -22.26 12.04
C ARG A 64 121.79 -23.33 11.36
N SER A 65 121.68 -23.48 10.04
CA SER A 65 122.49 -24.43 9.27
C SER A 65 123.98 -24.05 9.22
N CYS A 66 124.30 -22.76 9.15
CA CYS A 66 125.68 -22.25 9.27
C CYS A 66 126.23 -22.45 10.68
N ASN A 67 125.42 -22.24 11.72
CA ASN A 67 125.82 -22.47 13.10
C ASN A 67 126.03 -23.97 13.38
N LEU A 68 125.19 -24.86 12.83
CA LEU A 68 125.40 -26.32 12.89
C LEU A 68 126.68 -26.74 12.16
N LYS A 69 126.96 -26.16 10.97
CA LYS A 69 128.21 -26.43 10.24
C LYS A 69 129.45 -26.00 11.03
N ASN A 70 129.41 -24.85 11.71
CA ASN A 70 130.51 -24.38 12.58
C ASN A 70 130.71 -25.24 13.84
N VAL A 71 129.66 -25.90 14.33
CA VAL A 71 129.76 -26.88 15.43
C VAL A 71 130.31 -28.23 14.93
N LEU A 72 129.97 -28.64 13.71
CA LEU A 72 130.41 -29.89 13.09
C LEU A 72 131.86 -29.82 12.57
N THR A 73 132.35 -28.68 12.08
CA THR A 73 133.75 -28.52 11.64
C THR A 73 134.75 -28.44 12.79
N ASN A 74 134.30 -28.16 14.02
CA ASN A 74 135.15 -28.13 15.22
C ASN A 74 135.28 -29.49 15.95
N LYS A 75 134.66 -30.57 15.44
CA LYS A 75 134.69 -31.90 16.09
C LYS A 75 134.86 -33.06 15.10
N GLY A 76 136.05 -33.65 15.08
CA GLY A 76 136.36 -34.99 14.53
C GLY A 76 137.42 -34.96 13.42
N THR A 77 138.66 -35.40 13.64
CA THR A 77 139.11 -36.78 13.90
C THR A 77 139.93 -36.87 15.21
N GLN A 78 139.78 -37.87 16.10
CA GLN A 78 139.93 -39.33 15.95
C GLN A 78 139.00 -40.15 16.89
N THR A 79 138.67 -41.38 16.43
CA THR A 79 138.38 -42.65 17.17
C THR A 79 137.26 -42.65 18.24
N GLU A 80 136.40 -43.65 18.42
CA GLU A 80 136.00 -44.91 17.77
C GLU A 80 134.80 -45.44 18.62
N GLU A 81 134.09 -46.47 18.13
CA GLU A 81 133.20 -47.41 18.85
C GLU A 81 131.66 -47.21 18.94
N THR A 82 131.00 -48.02 18.09
CA THR A 82 129.91 -48.99 18.36
C THR A 82 128.47 -48.53 18.65
N CYS A 83 127.52 -48.89 17.77
CA CYS A 83 126.63 -50.07 17.90
C CYS A 83 125.39 -50.00 16.96
N ASN A 84 125.27 -50.99 16.08
CA ASN A 84 124.11 -51.80 15.64
C ASN A 84 122.71 -51.19 15.45
N SER A 85 122.19 -51.28 14.20
CA SER A 85 121.15 -52.24 13.75
C SER A 85 120.59 -51.76 12.40
N GLU A 86 120.94 -52.38 11.26
CA GLU A 86 120.13 -53.41 10.54
C GLU A 86 118.81 -52.84 9.98
N ASP A 87 118.75 -52.59 8.66
CA ASP A 87 118.20 -53.51 7.62
C ASP A 87 116.65 -53.54 7.68
N THR A 88 115.86 -53.22 6.66
CA THR A 88 115.85 -53.46 5.20
C THR A 88 114.78 -52.49 4.64
N GLY A 89 114.68 -52.09 3.37
CA GLY A 89 115.24 -52.56 2.12
C GLY A 89 114.23 -52.21 1.02
N CYS A 90 114.75 -51.69 -0.09
CA CYS A 90 114.21 -51.73 -1.46
C CYS A 90 112.88 -51.00 -1.75
N SER A 91 112.71 -50.29 -2.86
CA SER A 91 113.50 -50.03 -4.08
C SER A 91 112.67 -48.97 -4.84
N GLY A 92 113.25 -47.88 -5.35
CA GLY A 92 113.95 -47.87 -6.65
C GLY A 92 112.90 -47.90 -7.77
N ASP A 93 112.88 -47.05 -8.77
CA ASP A 93 113.88 -46.20 -9.43
C ASP A 93 113.06 -45.53 -10.57
N SER A 94 113.44 -44.49 -11.32
CA SER A 94 114.63 -43.66 -11.44
C SER A 94 114.35 -42.71 -12.61
N GLY A 95 114.98 -41.54 -12.59
CA GLY A 95 115.56 -40.97 -13.81
C GLY A 95 115.38 -39.46 -13.91
N SER A 96 116.43 -38.63 -14.03
CA SER A 96 117.87 -38.89 -14.17
C SER A 96 118.63 -37.55 -14.01
N LEU A 97 119.77 -37.63 -13.29
CA LEU A 97 121.11 -37.08 -13.58
C LEU A 97 121.24 -35.61 -14.05
N GLU A 98 121.86 -34.67 -13.34
CA GLU A 98 123.19 -34.62 -12.70
C GLU A 98 124.40 -34.58 -13.68
N ARG A 99 125.26 -33.57 -13.47
CA ARG A 99 126.70 -33.44 -13.79
C ARG A 99 127.20 -32.22 -12.98
N LEU A 100 127.93 -32.36 -11.85
CA LEU A 100 129.40 -32.51 -11.67
C LEU A 100 130.22 -31.49 -12.48
N ALA A 101 131.26 -30.79 -12.02
CA ALA A 101 131.95 -30.55 -10.74
C ALA A 101 132.96 -29.38 -10.99
N ASP A 102 133.85 -29.08 -10.03
CA ASP A 102 134.99 -28.11 -10.02
C ASP A 102 134.64 -26.73 -9.41
N GLU A 103 135.40 -26.12 -8.49
CA GLU A 103 136.70 -26.41 -7.88
C GLU A 103 136.81 -25.68 -6.52
N ASP A 104 137.49 -26.31 -5.56
CA ASP A 104 138.01 -25.69 -4.34
C ASP A 104 139.07 -24.62 -4.66
N HIS A 105 138.95 -23.41 -4.11
CA HIS A 105 140.05 -22.56 -3.61
C HIS A 105 139.54 -21.15 -3.25
N LEU A 106 139.36 -20.87 -1.94
CA LEU A 106 139.51 -19.56 -1.25
C LEU A 106 138.70 -19.53 0.07
N THR A 107 139.08 -20.36 1.03
CA THR A 107 138.74 -20.20 2.45
C THR A 107 140.02 -19.90 3.21
N SER A 108 140.32 -18.62 3.51
CA SER A 108 141.31 -18.31 4.57
C SER A 108 141.33 -16.86 5.11
N TYR A 109 140.47 -15.93 4.71
CA TYR A 109 140.43 -14.60 5.34
C TYR A 109 138.96 -14.18 5.48
N MET A 110 138.56 -13.66 6.65
CA MET A 110 137.21 -13.19 7.07
C MET A 110 136.44 -14.13 8.02
N HIS A 111 136.95 -14.41 9.23
CA HIS A 111 136.19 -15.11 10.29
C HIS A 111 135.99 -14.33 11.60
N HIS A 112 136.23 -13.01 11.64
CA HIS A 112 136.03 -12.23 12.87
C HIS A 112 135.17 -10.96 12.77
N GLU A 113 134.83 -10.45 11.57
CA GLU A 113 134.00 -9.23 11.41
C GLU A 113 132.50 -9.50 11.18
N ASN A 114 132.08 -10.75 10.97
CA ASN A 114 130.70 -11.08 10.60
C ASN A 114 129.76 -11.42 11.77
N THR A 115 130.27 -11.57 12.99
CA THR A 115 129.43 -11.93 14.16
C THR A 115 128.68 -10.73 14.72
N GLU A 116 129.30 -9.55 14.81
CA GLU A 116 128.63 -8.33 15.29
C GLU A 116 127.52 -7.89 14.32
N SER A 117 127.80 -7.94 13.02
CA SER A 117 126.84 -7.62 11.95
C SER A 117 125.62 -8.57 11.97
N ALA A 118 125.82 -9.86 12.26
CA ALA A 118 124.73 -10.83 12.41
C ALA A 118 123.83 -10.56 13.64
N THR A 119 124.41 -10.18 14.79
CA THR A 119 123.63 -9.78 15.97
C THR A 119 122.83 -8.49 15.77
N VAL A 120 123.39 -7.50 15.09
CA VAL A 120 122.68 -6.25 14.74
C VAL A 120 121.49 -6.55 13.82
N LEU A 121 121.69 -7.39 12.79
CA LEU A 121 120.61 -7.83 11.90
C LEU A 121 119.54 -8.64 12.63
N MET A 122 119.92 -9.49 13.60
CA MET A 122 118.98 -10.26 14.40
C MET A 122 118.14 -9.37 15.33
N ASN A 123 118.74 -8.39 15.99
CA ASN A 123 118.01 -7.42 16.81
C ASN A 123 117.08 -6.56 15.95
N GLN A 124 117.53 -6.14 14.76
CA GLN A 124 116.69 -5.43 13.80
C GLN A 124 115.52 -6.30 13.32
N ALA A 125 115.74 -7.60 13.10
CA ALA A 125 114.69 -8.54 12.72
C ALA A 125 113.63 -8.72 13.82
N ILE A 126 114.04 -8.77 15.09
CA ILE A 126 113.12 -8.85 16.25
C ILE A 126 112.29 -7.56 16.37
N VAL A 127 112.93 -6.40 16.21
CA VAL A 127 112.24 -5.10 16.21
C VAL A 127 111.23 -5.03 15.04
N ASN A 128 111.62 -5.46 13.85
CA ASN A 128 110.75 -5.51 12.68
C ASN A 128 109.59 -6.50 12.88
N GLN A 129 109.83 -7.67 13.48
CA GLN A 129 108.78 -8.66 13.80
C GLN A 129 107.77 -8.09 14.80
N LYS A 130 108.24 -7.40 15.84
CA LYS A 130 107.36 -6.78 16.84
C LYS A 130 106.56 -5.61 16.24
N ALA A 131 107.17 -4.83 15.35
CA ALA A 131 106.47 -3.79 14.59
C ALA A 131 105.36 -4.41 13.71
N VAL A 132 105.68 -5.48 12.98
CA VAL A 132 104.70 -6.22 12.15
C VAL A 132 103.57 -6.81 12.99
N GLN A 133 103.86 -7.40 14.16
CA GLN A 133 102.84 -7.92 15.07
C GLN A 133 101.92 -6.80 15.59
N ASN A 134 102.48 -5.67 16.01
CA ASN A 134 101.71 -4.51 16.46
C ASN A 134 100.83 -3.95 15.33
N SER A 135 101.35 -3.83 14.12
CA SER A 135 100.59 -3.39 12.94
C SER A 135 99.47 -4.38 12.59
N THR A 136 99.72 -5.69 12.69
CA THR A 136 98.71 -6.73 12.44
C THR A 136 97.60 -6.68 13.48
N GLN A 137 97.95 -6.53 14.76
CA GLN A 137 96.98 -6.41 15.84
C GLN A 137 96.13 -5.13 15.71
N TRP A 138 96.75 -4.03 15.29
CA TRP A 138 96.03 -2.79 14.99
C TRP A 138 95.05 -2.96 13.82
N LEU A 139 95.47 -3.61 12.73
CA LEU A 139 94.60 -3.91 11.59
C LEU A 139 93.43 -4.82 11.98
N GLN A 140 93.67 -5.85 12.79
CA GLN A 140 92.61 -6.73 13.29
C GLN A 140 91.60 -5.99 14.16
N ASN A 141 92.06 -5.11 15.05
CA ASN A 141 91.19 -4.29 15.89
C ASN A 141 90.37 -3.31 15.03
N LEU A 142 91.00 -2.68 14.04
CA LEU A 142 90.30 -1.79 13.11
C LEU A 142 89.24 -2.55 12.30
N GLN A 143 89.58 -3.73 11.77
CA GLN A 143 88.65 -4.58 11.03
C GLN A 143 87.47 -5.02 11.91
N GLN A 144 87.72 -5.38 13.17
CA GLN A 144 86.68 -5.73 14.12
C GLN A 144 85.77 -4.52 14.41
N GLN A 145 86.34 -3.35 14.72
CA GLN A 145 85.58 -2.13 15.00
C GLN A 145 84.69 -1.73 13.82
N VAL A 146 85.23 -1.76 12.61
CA VAL A 146 84.48 -1.50 11.37
C VAL A 146 83.38 -2.54 11.19
N GLY A 147 83.66 -3.83 11.38
CA GLY A 147 82.66 -4.90 11.31
C GLY A 147 81.51 -4.75 12.31
N THR A 148 81.81 -4.41 13.57
CA THR A 148 80.79 -4.11 14.59
C THR A 148 79.99 -2.87 14.24
N TRP A 149 80.65 -1.78 13.81
CA TRP A 149 79.96 -0.55 13.44
C TRP A 149 79.01 -0.77 12.25
N PHE A 150 79.44 -1.51 11.23
CA PHE A 150 78.59 -1.88 10.10
C PHE A 150 77.42 -2.76 10.54
N SER A 151 77.68 -3.79 11.35
CA SER A 151 76.61 -4.69 11.81
C SER A 151 75.57 -3.92 12.62
N GLU A 152 75.97 -3.16 13.64
CA GLU A 152 75.03 -2.47 14.52
C GLU A 152 74.27 -1.34 13.81
N ASN A 153 74.97 -0.46 13.09
CA ASN A 153 74.31 0.71 12.49
C ASN A 153 73.57 0.40 11.20
N PHE A 154 74.13 -0.47 10.34
CA PHE A 154 73.50 -0.79 9.07
C PHE A 154 72.32 -1.75 9.27
N GLU A 155 72.45 -2.75 10.14
CA GLU A 155 71.35 -3.68 10.46
C GLU A 155 70.23 -2.97 11.21
N SER A 156 70.54 -2.06 12.14
CA SER A 156 69.52 -1.22 12.80
C SER A 156 68.77 -0.36 11.79
N SER A 157 69.48 0.25 10.83
CA SER A 157 68.87 1.06 9.77
C SER A 157 67.99 0.24 8.84
N LEU A 158 68.44 -0.96 8.43
CA LEU A 158 67.63 -1.90 7.64
C LEU A 158 66.36 -2.33 8.38
N ASN A 159 66.49 -2.71 9.65
CA ASN A 159 65.36 -3.10 10.50
C ASN A 159 64.36 -1.95 10.67
N GLU A 160 64.82 -0.71 10.77
CA GLU A 160 63.94 0.47 10.83
C GLU A 160 63.18 0.69 9.52
N GLN A 161 63.85 0.55 8.38
CA GLN A 161 63.21 0.64 7.06
C GLN A 161 62.19 -0.47 6.85
N GLU A 162 62.49 -1.70 7.27
CA GLU A 162 61.54 -2.82 7.18
C GLU A 162 60.29 -2.58 8.04
N LYS A 163 60.46 -2.02 9.25
CA LYS A 163 59.33 -1.62 10.11
C LYS A 163 58.48 -0.54 9.44
N LYS A 164 59.11 0.48 8.84
CA LYS A 164 58.43 1.54 8.08
C LYS A 164 57.64 0.96 6.90
N TYR A 165 58.23 0.04 6.15
CA TYR A 165 57.57 -0.63 5.03
C TYR A 165 56.36 -1.46 5.47
N LYS A 166 56.50 -2.27 6.53
CA LYS A 166 55.38 -3.03 7.11
C LYS A 166 54.25 -2.12 7.55
N SER A 167 54.57 -1.04 8.26
CA SER A 167 53.57 -0.05 8.70
C SER A 167 52.87 0.64 7.52
N LEU A 168 53.59 0.90 6.42
CA LEU A 168 53.02 1.49 5.21
C LEU A 168 52.08 0.51 4.50
N GLU A 169 52.47 -0.75 4.38
CA GLU A 169 51.62 -1.79 3.78
C GLU A 169 50.35 -2.03 4.61
N ASP A 170 50.46 -2.04 5.94
CA ASP A 170 49.29 -2.07 6.84
C ASP A 170 48.39 -0.85 6.64
N GLY A 171 48.98 0.35 6.51
CA GLY A 171 48.25 1.58 6.20
C GLY A 171 47.50 1.51 4.87
N LYS A 172 48.15 1.01 3.82
CA LYS A 172 47.56 0.78 2.50
C LYS A 172 46.42 -0.24 2.54
N ASN A 173 46.59 -1.33 3.27
CA ASN A 173 45.55 -2.35 3.43
C ASN A 173 44.34 -1.81 4.19
N ARG A 174 44.56 -1.02 5.26
CA ARG A 174 43.49 -0.32 5.98
C ARG A 174 42.74 0.65 5.07
N LEU A 175 43.46 1.48 4.30
CA LEU A 175 42.85 2.41 3.37
C LEU A 175 42.04 1.69 2.29
N SER A 176 42.57 0.60 1.73
CA SER A 176 41.86 -0.22 0.74
C SER A 176 40.55 -0.77 1.30
N LYS A 177 40.55 -1.24 2.56
CA LYS A 177 39.33 -1.68 3.24
C LYS A 177 38.33 -0.55 3.39
N THR A 178 38.76 0.61 3.90
CA THR A 178 37.89 1.78 4.06
C THR A 178 37.30 2.25 2.71
N CYS A 179 38.07 2.21 1.62
CA CYS A 179 37.55 2.53 0.29
C CYS A 179 36.43 1.58 -0.17
N LYS A 180 36.54 0.27 0.14
CA LYS A 180 35.49 -0.70 -0.17
C LYS A 180 34.23 -0.45 0.65
N ASP A 181 34.40 -0.23 1.95
CA ASP A 181 33.29 0.04 2.87
C ASP A 181 32.52 1.31 2.43
N LEU A 182 33.24 2.38 2.07
CA LEU A 182 32.63 3.63 1.57
C LEU A 182 31.91 3.45 0.23
N GLU A 183 32.42 2.61 -0.68
CA GLU A 183 31.74 2.34 -1.95
C GLU A 183 30.45 1.53 -1.72
N GLU A 184 30.44 0.63 -0.73
CA GLU A 184 29.23 -0.09 -0.34
C GLU A 184 28.19 0.84 0.29
N GLU A 185 28.58 1.71 1.24
CA GLU A 185 27.70 2.72 1.84
C GLU A 185 27.11 3.66 0.77
N LYS A 186 27.93 4.12 -0.18
CA LYS A 186 27.48 4.94 -1.31
C LYS A 186 26.43 4.21 -2.15
N ASN A 187 26.63 2.94 -2.45
CA ASN A 187 25.66 2.15 -3.23
C ASN A 187 24.35 1.94 -2.46
N GLN A 188 24.41 1.70 -1.15
CA GLN A 188 23.23 1.63 -0.28
C GLN A 188 22.47 2.96 -0.24
N LEU A 189 23.19 4.08 -0.16
CA LEU A 189 22.59 5.42 -0.19
C LEU A 189 21.91 5.70 -1.53
N ILE A 190 22.54 5.35 -2.65
CA ILE A 190 21.94 5.49 -4.00
C ILE A 190 20.65 4.68 -4.10
N LYS A 191 20.63 3.45 -3.58
CA LYS A 191 19.43 2.60 -3.57
C LYS A 191 18.30 3.27 -2.77
N THR A 192 18.60 3.70 -1.55
CA THR A 192 17.63 4.37 -0.66
C THR A 192 17.07 5.66 -1.29
N CYS A 193 17.92 6.47 -1.92
CA CYS A 193 17.48 7.67 -2.64
C CYS A 193 16.50 7.36 -3.77
N ARG A 194 16.74 6.28 -4.55
CA ARG A 194 15.83 5.85 -5.61
C ARG A 194 14.48 5.39 -5.05
N GLU A 195 14.47 4.67 -3.94
CA GLU A 195 13.25 4.24 -3.25
C GLU A 195 12.42 5.45 -2.79
N HIS A 196 13.05 6.43 -2.13
CA HIS A 196 12.38 7.66 -1.72
C HIS A 196 11.83 8.47 -2.91
N GLU A 197 12.53 8.53 -4.04
CA GLU A 197 12.05 9.20 -5.25
C GLU A 197 10.78 8.51 -5.80
N GLN A 198 10.76 7.17 -5.81
CA GLN A 198 9.58 6.39 -6.22
C GLN A 198 8.40 6.61 -5.28
N GLU A 199 8.62 6.62 -3.95
CA GLU A 199 7.58 6.89 -2.97
C GLU A 199 7.00 8.29 -3.13
N LYS A 200 7.85 9.30 -3.34
CA LYS A 200 7.44 10.68 -3.62
C LYS A 200 6.56 10.76 -4.87
N ASP A 201 6.91 10.06 -5.94
CA ASP A 201 6.10 10.01 -7.16
C ASP A 201 4.74 9.31 -6.93
N GLN A 202 4.72 8.24 -6.16
CA GLN A 202 3.49 7.56 -5.78
C GLN A 202 2.59 8.46 -4.92
N LEU A 203 3.15 9.16 -3.94
CA LEU A 203 2.44 10.11 -3.09
C LEU A 203 1.89 11.27 -3.92
N SER A 204 2.68 11.83 -4.85
CA SER A 204 2.24 12.88 -5.76
C SER A 204 1.04 12.45 -6.61
N LYS A 205 1.06 11.21 -7.15
CA LYS A 205 -0.08 10.63 -7.87
C LYS A 205 -1.32 10.47 -6.97
N LYS A 206 -1.14 10.01 -5.71
CA LYS A 206 -2.23 9.91 -4.73
C LYS A 206 -2.84 11.28 -4.41
N CYS A 207 -2.01 12.31 -4.17
CA CYS A 207 -2.45 13.68 -3.93
C CYS A 207 -3.28 14.24 -5.10
N ARG A 208 -2.85 14.04 -6.35
CA ARG A 208 -3.64 14.45 -7.53
C ARG A 208 -5.00 13.75 -7.59
N LYS A 209 -5.06 12.45 -7.31
CA LYS A 209 -6.33 11.70 -7.25
C LYS A 209 -7.26 12.24 -6.17
N LEU A 210 -6.73 12.53 -4.97
CA LEU A 210 -7.51 13.10 -3.87
C LEU A 210 -8.03 14.51 -4.21
N LYS A 211 -7.19 15.37 -4.80
CA LYS A 211 -7.60 16.71 -5.28
C LYS A 211 -8.76 16.63 -6.27
N ASN A 212 -8.71 15.69 -7.21
CA ASN A 212 -9.79 15.49 -8.17
C ASN A 212 -11.09 15.02 -7.50
N LYS A 213 -11.01 14.06 -6.57
CA LYS A 213 -12.17 13.62 -5.78
C LYS A 213 -12.76 14.76 -4.95
N GLN A 214 -11.92 15.59 -4.34
CA GLN A 214 -12.36 16.77 -3.58
C GLN A 214 -13.14 17.75 -4.47
N ASN A 215 -12.63 18.03 -5.67
CA ASN A 215 -13.32 18.90 -6.62
C ASN A 215 -14.67 18.30 -7.08
N GLN A 216 -14.72 17.00 -7.36
CA GLN A 216 -15.96 16.30 -7.72
C GLN A 216 -17.00 16.38 -6.60
N LEU A 217 -16.59 16.14 -5.35
CA LEU A 217 -17.47 16.27 -4.19
C LEU A 217 -17.95 17.71 -4.01
N SER A 218 -17.06 18.70 -4.16
CA SER A 218 -17.42 20.11 -4.05
C SER A 218 -18.46 20.52 -5.10
N ASN A 219 -18.36 20.03 -6.33
CA ASN A 219 -19.35 20.30 -7.37
C ASN A 219 -20.69 19.65 -7.04
N LYS A 220 -20.66 18.38 -6.60
CA LYS A 220 -21.87 17.66 -6.20
C LYS A 220 -22.59 18.32 -5.01
N CYS A 221 -21.85 18.89 -4.06
CA CYS A 221 -22.46 19.66 -2.97
C CYS A 221 -23.20 20.90 -3.48
N LYS A 222 -22.63 21.62 -4.46
CA LYS A 222 -23.29 22.78 -5.07
C LYS A 222 -24.56 22.38 -5.83
N GLU A 223 -24.48 21.30 -6.62
CA GLU A 223 -25.65 20.76 -7.33
C GLU A 223 -26.79 20.41 -6.36
N LEU A 224 -26.48 19.73 -5.24
CA LEU A 224 -27.47 19.40 -4.22
C LEU A 224 -28.03 20.64 -3.51
N GLU A 225 -27.21 21.66 -3.28
CA GLU A 225 -27.66 22.94 -2.72
C GLU A 225 -28.65 23.65 -3.65
N ASP A 226 -28.36 23.67 -4.95
CA ASP A 226 -29.25 24.22 -5.98
C ASP A 226 -30.57 23.45 -6.08
N GLU A 227 -30.52 22.11 -6.09
CA GLU A 227 -31.71 21.25 -6.07
C GLU A 227 -32.57 21.49 -4.82
N ASN A 228 -31.94 21.61 -3.66
CA ASN A 228 -32.64 21.86 -2.40
C ASN A 228 -33.32 23.24 -2.39
N ASN A 229 -32.65 24.26 -2.95
CA ASN A 229 -33.24 25.59 -3.12
C ASN A 229 -34.44 25.56 -4.08
N GLN A 230 -34.34 24.81 -5.19
CA GLN A 230 -35.47 24.63 -6.11
C GLN A 230 -36.64 23.91 -5.46
N LEU A 231 -36.39 22.86 -4.67
CA LEU A 231 -37.42 22.14 -3.93
C LEU A 231 -38.09 23.03 -2.89
N SER A 232 -37.31 23.80 -2.12
CA SER A 232 -37.83 24.76 -1.15
C SER A 232 -38.78 25.78 -1.80
N ASN A 233 -38.40 26.33 -2.96
CA ASN A 233 -39.27 27.26 -3.70
C ASN A 233 -40.55 26.58 -4.21
N LYS A 234 -40.47 25.33 -4.69
CA LYS A 234 -41.66 24.56 -5.10
C LYS A 234 -42.60 24.29 -3.92
N CYS A 235 -42.07 23.95 -2.75
CA CYS A 235 -42.88 23.74 -1.54
C CYS A 235 -43.63 25.01 -1.14
N LYS A 236 -42.97 26.18 -1.13
CA LYS A 236 -43.63 27.46 -0.86
C LYS A 236 -44.76 27.75 -1.84
N LYS A 237 -44.53 27.52 -3.14
CA LYS A 237 -45.57 27.71 -4.16
C LYS A 237 -46.78 26.80 -3.94
N LEU A 238 -46.55 25.53 -3.61
CA LEU A 238 -47.63 24.58 -3.32
C LEU A 238 -48.40 24.96 -2.04
N GLU A 239 -47.70 25.47 -1.03
CA GLU A 239 -48.32 25.97 0.19
C GLU A 239 -49.24 27.16 -0.10
N ASP A 240 -48.80 28.11 -0.92
CA ASP A 240 -49.62 29.24 -1.37
C ASP A 240 -50.86 28.77 -2.18
N GLU A 241 -50.69 27.85 -3.12
CA GLU A 241 -51.78 27.27 -3.92
C GLU A 241 -52.80 26.52 -3.05
N ASN A 242 -52.33 25.80 -2.03
CA ASN A 242 -53.18 25.08 -1.09
C ASN A 242 -53.97 26.04 -0.19
N ASN A 243 -53.32 27.11 0.29
CA ASN A 243 -53.99 28.16 1.06
C ASN A 243 -55.08 28.87 0.23
N GLN A 244 -54.79 29.16 -1.03
CA GLN A 244 -55.78 29.73 -1.96
C GLN A 244 -56.97 28.78 -2.17
N SER A 245 -56.71 27.50 -2.38
CA SER A 245 -57.77 26.49 -2.55
C SER A 245 -58.63 26.32 -1.29
N SER A 246 -57.99 26.30 -0.11
CA SER A 246 -58.66 26.24 1.18
C SER A 246 -59.60 27.43 1.40
N ASN A 247 -59.17 28.64 1.08
CA ASN A 247 -60.01 29.83 1.16
C ASN A 247 -61.21 29.74 0.20
N LYS A 248 -60.99 29.28 -1.03
CA LYS A 248 -62.07 29.09 -2.00
C LYS A 248 -63.10 28.04 -1.58
N CYS A 249 -62.67 26.96 -0.92
CA CYS A 249 -63.59 25.99 -0.33
C CYS A 249 -64.48 26.62 0.74
N LYS A 250 -63.94 27.48 1.60
CA LYS A 250 -64.73 28.20 2.63
C LYS A 250 -65.74 29.14 2.00
N GLU A 251 -65.34 29.89 0.97
CA GLU A 251 -66.26 30.76 0.21
C GLU A 251 -67.44 29.97 -0.38
N LEU A 252 -67.16 28.84 -1.02
CA LEU A 252 -68.21 27.97 -1.58
C LEU A 252 -69.10 27.35 -0.50
N GLU A 253 -68.55 27.00 0.66
CA GLU A 253 -69.33 26.51 1.80
C GLU A 253 -70.30 27.59 2.31
N ASP A 254 -69.85 28.84 2.42
CA ASP A 254 -70.69 29.97 2.80
C ASP A 254 -71.78 30.27 1.76
N GLU A 255 -71.46 30.25 0.46
CA GLU A 255 -72.43 30.39 -0.63
C GLU A 255 -73.50 29.27 -0.59
N ASN A 256 -73.08 28.02 -0.38
CA ASN A 256 -74.00 26.89 -0.29
C ASN A 256 -74.92 27.00 0.95
N ASN A 257 -74.39 27.48 2.08
CA ASN A 257 -75.18 27.76 3.27
C ASN A 257 -76.21 28.87 3.02
N GLN A 258 -75.85 29.91 2.25
CA GLN A 258 -76.81 30.96 1.85
C GLN A 258 -77.90 30.40 0.94
N LEU A 259 -77.53 29.64 -0.10
CA LEU A 259 -78.48 28.98 -0.99
C LEU A 259 -79.46 28.09 -0.23
N CYS A 260 -78.97 27.31 0.74
CA CYS A 260 -79.82 26.47 1.58
C CYS A 260 -80.85 27.28 2.39
N LYS A 261 -80.49 28.47 2.88
CA LYS A 261 -81.45 29.37 3.56
C LYS A 261 -82.51 29.86 2.59
N THR A 262 -82.12 30.35 1.42
CA THR A 262 -83.05 30.81 0.39
C THR A 262 -84.00 29.71 -0.09
N CYS A 263 -83.51 28.47 -0.26
CA CYS A 263 -84.37 27.34 -0.61
C CYS A 263 -85.45 27.08 0.45
N LYS A 264 -85.11 27.18 1.75
CA LYS A 264 -86.08 27.03 2.84
C LYS A 264 -87.13 28.14 2.83
N GLU A 265 -86.70 29.39 2.61
CA GLU A 265 -87.61 30.54 2.50
C GLU A 265 -88.60 30.35 1.34
N LEU A 266 -88.12 29.95 0.17
CA LEU A 266 -88.97 29.66 -0.99
C LEU A 266 -89.93 28.48 -0.75
N GLU A 267 -89.48 27.44 -0.04
CA GLU A 267 -90.34 26.32 0.35
C GLU A 267 -91.48 26.78 1.26
N ASP A 268 -91.18 27.62 2.24
CA ASP A 268 -92.17 28.22 3.14
C ASP A 268 -93.17 29.12 2.39
N GLU A 269 -92.69 29.98 1.48
CA GLU A 269 -93.55 30.81 0.62
C GLU A 269 -94.46 29.96 -0.27
N ASN A 270 -93.93 28.91 -0.87
CA ASN A 270 -94.71 27.99 -1.71
C ASN A 270 -95.79 27.27 -0.88
N ASN A 271 -95.46 26.86 0.34
CA ASN A 271 -96.43 26.29 1.28
C ASN A 271 -97.53 27.29 1.66
N GLN A 272 -97.20 28.56 1.84
CA GLN A 272 -98.20 29.62 2.08
C GLN A 272 -99.08 29.87 0.85
N LEU A 273 -98.51 29.95 -0.34
CA LEU A 273 -99.24 30.09 -1.60
C LEU A 273 -100.20 28.91 -1.80
N ASN A 274 -99.74 27.69 -1.58
CA ASN A 274 -100.57 26.49 -1.69
C ASN A 274 -101.77 26.53 -0.72
N LYS A 275 -101.58 27.00 0.52
CA LYS A 275 -102.68 27.25 1.47
C LYS A 275 -103.67 28.29 0.93
N LYS A 276 -103.19 29.39 0.33
CA LYS A 276 -104.06 30.42 -0.29
C LYS A 276 -104.83 29.85 -1.48
N CYS A 277 -104.20 29.08 -2.36
CA CYS A 277 -104.85 28.41 -3.50
C CYS A 277 -105.98 27.49 -3.01
N LYS A 278 -105.74 26.67 -1.98
CA LYS A 278 -106.80 25.82 -1.40
C LYS A 278 -108.02 26.62 -0.93
N LYS A 279 -107.80 27.76 -0.25
CA LYS A 279 -108.90 28.64 0.17
C LYS A 279 -109.65 29.25 -1.01
N LEU A 280 -108.94 29.65 -2.07
CA LEU A 280 -109.58 30.14 -3.30
C LEU A 280 -110.37 29.03 -4.00
N GLU A 281 -109.87 27.80 -4.00
CA GLU A 281 -110.56 26.62 -4.53
C GLU A 281 -111.86 26.35 -3.76
N GLU A 282 -111.83 26.46 -2.43
CA GLU A 282 -113.00 26.36 -1.56
C GLU A 282 -114.01 27.47 -1.84
N GLY A 283 -113.56 28.73 -1.92
CA GLY A 283 -114.42 29.87 -2.26
C GLY A 283 -115.02 29.75 -3.67
N LYS A 284 -114.28 29.22 -4.64
CA LYS A 284 -114.78 28.92 -5.99
C LYS A 284 -115.92 27.89 -5.92
N LYS A 285 -115.74 26.80 -5.18
CA LYS A 285 -116.81 25.80 -4.99
C LYS A 285 -118.04 26.40 -4.33
N GLU A 286 -117.86 27.34 -3.41
CA GLU A 286 -118.96 28.05 -2.76
C GLU A 286 -119.71 28.98 -3.72
N ILE A 287 -118.98 29.74 -4.55
CA ILE A 287 -119.58 30.53 -5.65
C ILE A 287 -120.32 29.61 -6.63
N GLU A 288 -119.76 28.45 -6.95
CA GLU A 288 -120.38 27.48 -7.86
C GLU A 288 -121.68 26.92 -7.27
N LYS A 289 -121.70 26.59 -5.98
CA LYS A 289 -122.95 26.27 -5.25
C LYS A 289 -123.95 27.43 -5.28
N LEU A 290 -123.51 28.66 -5.02
CA LEU A 290 -124.37 29.83 -5.09
C LEU A 290 -124.92 30.07 -6.50
N LYS A 291 -124.13 29.78 -7.54
CA LYS A 291 -124.57 29.79 -8.94
C LYS A 291 -125.61 28.71 -9.20
N GLU A 292 -125.38 27.49 -8.73
CA GLU A 292 -126.34 26.40 -8.84
C GLU A 292 -127.65 26.71 -8.10
N ASP A 293 -127.56 27.34 -6.93
CA ASP A 293 -128.70 27.84 -6.15
C ASP A 293 -129.41 28.97 -6.88
N LEU A 294 -128.68 29.92 -7.48
CA LEU A 294 -129.24 30.99 -8.30
C LEU A 294 -129.91 30.43 -9.56
N ASP A 295 -129.29 29.47 -10.23
CA ASP A 295 -129.87 28.76 -11.37
C ASP A 295 -131.08 27.92 -10.94
N ARG A 296 -131.08 27.34 -9.74
CA ARG A 296 -132.25 26.67 -9.16
C ARG A 296 -133.37 27.66 -8.90
N LEU A 297 -133.11 28.80 -8.27
CA LEU A 297 -134.08 29.88 -8.07
C LEU A 297 -134.57 30.45 -9.40
N SER A 298 -133.68 30.63 -10.38
CA SER A 298 -134.02 31.06 -11.74
C SER A 298 -134.85 29.99 -12.45
N ARG A 299 -134.55 28.70 -12.28
CA ARG A 299 -135.39 27.58 -12.70
C ARG A 299 -136.73 27.57 -11.98
N GLU A 300 -136.81 27.87 -10.68
CA GLU A 300 -138.08 27.99 -9.93
C GLU A 300 -138.91 29.19 -10.43
N THR A 301 -138.25 30.29 -10.80
CA THR A 301 -138.86 31.48 -11.43
C THR A 301 -139.31 31.19 -12.87
N ASN A 302 -138.56 30.35 -13.59
CA ASN A 302 -138.90 29.84 -14.92
C ASN A 302 -139.89 28.67 -14.88
N VAL A 303 -140.05 27.95 -13.76
CA VAL A 303 -141.10 26.94 -13.53
C VAL A 303 -142.48 27.62 -13.38
N LEU A 304 -142.51 28.92 -13.04
CA LEU A 304 -143.69 29.79 -13.23
C LEU A 304 -143.89 30.23 -14.71
N LYS A 305 -143.01 29.82 -15.65
CA LYS A 305 -143.02 30.16 -17.10
C LYS A 305 -142.58 29.01 -18.09
N ASN A 306 -142.56 27.74 -17.68
CA ASN A 306 -142.21 26.47 -18.39
C ASN A 306 -140.82 25.81 -18.08
N PRO A 307 -140.71 24.45 -17.93
CA PRO A 307 -139.50 23.77 -17.45
C PRO A 307 -138.79 22.81 -18.45
N ALA A 308 -137.45 22.71 -18.38
CA ALA A 308 -136.67 21.48 -18.71
C ALA A 308 -135.17 21.55 -18.28
N MET A 309 -134.78 20.60 -17.40
CA MET A 309 -133.54 19.78 -17.19
C MET A 309 -132.16 20.15 -17.80
N THR A 310 -130.95 19.71 -17.36
CA THR A 310 -130.25 19.15 -16.15
C THR A 310 -128.78 18.80 -16.55
N SER A 311 -127.84 18.65 -15.57
CA SER A 311 -126.70 17.68 -15.52
C SER A 311 -125.40 17.99 -16.32
N SER A 312 -124.13 17.63 -15.99
CA SER A 312 -123.53 16.64 -15.06
C SER A 312 -121.96 16.64 -15.08
N TYR A 313 -121.30 16.14 -14.00
CA TYR A 313 -120.01 15.38 -13.87
C TYR A 313 -118.66 15.96 -14.43
N GLY A 314 -117.44 15.75 -13.87
CA GLY A 314 -116.91 14.99 -12.72
C GLY A 314 -115.49 14.41 -13.00
N SER A 315 -114.57 14.46 -12.01
CA SER A 315 -113.38 13.56 -11.76
C SER A 315 -112.18 13.57 -12.76
N ARG A 316 -110.92 13.16 -12.49
CA ARG A 316 -110.18 12.54 -11.36
C ARG A 316 -108.65 12.64 -11.63
N SER A 317 -107.82 12.55 -10.58
CA SER A 317 -106.36 12.39 -10.65
C SER A 317 -105.93 10.92 -10.73
N CYS A 318 -104.67 10.66 -11.13
CA CYS A 318 -103.82 9.51 -10.76
C CYS A 318 -102.34 9.81 -11.13
N TYR A 319 -101.40 9.59 -10.20
CA TYR A 319 -99.95 9.48 -10.44
C TYR A 319 -99.48 8.06 -10.13
N PRO A 320 -98.49 7.49 -10.86
CA PRO A 320 -97.94 6.15 -10.60
C PRO A 320 -96.77 6.16 -9.61
N SER A 321 -96.64 5.05 -8.88
CA SER A 321 -95.62 4.70 -7.90
C SER A 321 -94.33 4.17 -8.57
N PHE A 322 -93.15 4.56 -8.08
CA PHE A 322 -91.83 4.11 -8.54
C PHE A 322 -91.31 2.91 -7.72
N ASN A 323 -90.85 1.88 -8.43
CA ASN A 323 -90.29 0.64 -7.89
C ASN A 323 -88.74 0.67 -7.76
N ALA A 324 -88.28 0.01 -6.69
CA ALA A 324 -87.07 -0.82 -6.52
C ALA A 324 -85.66 -0.27 -6.84
N VAL A 325 -84.83 -0.20 -5.79
CA VAL A 325 -83.37 0.06 -5.82
C VAL A 325 -82.61 -1.27 -6.07
N PRO A 326 -81.58 -1.33 -6.96
CA PRO A 326 -80.76 -2.53 -7.14
C PRO A 326 -79.85 -2.81 -5.93
N GLN A 327 -79.77 -4.07 -5.47
CA GLN A 327 -78.81 -4.50 -4.42
C GLN A 327 -77.45 -4.85 -5.05
N MET A 328 -76.34 -4.28 -4.53
CA MET A 328 -74.97 -4.57 -5.00
C MET A 328 -74.45 -5.91 -4.46
N LYS A 329 -73.60 -6.59 -5.24
CA LYS A 329 -72.97 -7.86 -4.83
C LYS A 329 -71.77 -7.61 -3.93
N GLN A 330 -71.74 -8.25 -2.75
CA GLN A 330 -70.65 -8.11 -1.78
C GLN A 330 -69.46 -9.03 -2.09
N VAL A 331 -68.26 -8.50 -1.92
CA VAL A 331 -66.98 -9.19 -2.13
C VAL A 331 -66.11 -9.03 -0.88
N ARG A 332 -65.72 -10.14 -0.26
CA ARG A 332 -64.92 -10.16 0.97
C ARG A 332 -63.48 -10.56 0.70
N THR A 333 -62.53 -9.83 1.28
CA THR A 333 -61.10 -10.09 1.15
C THR A 333 -60.38 -9.85 2.47
N GLN A 334 -59.42 -10.71 2.80
CA GLN A 334 -58.56 -10.53 3.95
C GLN A 334 -57.25 -9.87 3.55
N VAL A 335 -56.79 -8.90 4.34
CA VAL A 335 -55.50 -8.24 4.13
C VAL A 335 -54.62 -8.54 5.32
N TYR A 336 -53.56 -9.31 5.09
CA TYR A 336 -52.58 -9.65 6.10
C TYR A 336 -51.41 -8.66 6.06
N CYS A 337 -51.16 -8.04 7.22
CA CYS A 337 -50.12 -7.05 7.40
C CYS A 337 -49.22 -7.47 8.57
N PRO A 338 -48.00 -7.98 8.31
CA PRO A 338 -47.14 -8.56 9.35
C PRO A 338 -46.55 -7.52 10.31
N SER A 339 -46.54 -6.23 9.94
CA SER A 339 -45.97 -5.14 10.73
C SER A 339 -46.99 -4.04 10.98
N LYS A 340 -47.07 -3.54 12.21
CA LYS A 340 -47.96 -2.43 12.62
C LYS A 340 -47.25 -1.08 12.58
N SER A 341 -46.48 -0.80 11.54
CA SER A 341 -45.90 0.53 11.37
C SER A 341 -46.93 1.52 10.84
N ASP A 342 -46.74 2.82 11.12
CA ASP A 342 -47.58 3.89 10.57
C ASP A 342 -47.58 3.84 9.04
N LEU A 343 -46.42 3.53 8.43
CA LEU A 343 -46.30 3.35 6.99
C LEU A 343 -47.21 2.23 6.46
N MET A 344 -47.23 1.06 7.12
CA MET A 344 -48.09 -0.05 6.70
C MET A 344 -49.58 0.28 6.89
N THR A 345 -49.90 1.05 7.93
CA THR A 345 -51.27 1.52 8.17
C THR A 345 -51.74 2.44 7.04
N ASN A 346 -50.89 3.39 6.62
CA ASN A 346 -51.17 4.29 5.50
C ASN A 346 -51.30 3.54 4.18
N VAL A 347 -50.36 2.63 3.88
CA VAL A 347 -50.43 1.76 2.68
C VAL A 347 -51.72 0.97 2.64
N THR A 348 -52.10 0.34 3.76
CA THR A 348 -53.33 -0.46 3.86
C THR A 348 -54.58 0.40 3.69
N PHE A 349 -54.59 1.60 4.30
CA PHE A 349 -55.71 2.55 4.21
C PHE A 349 -55.90 3.08 2.79
N GLU A 350 -54.82 3.49 2.12
CA GLU A 350 -54.86 3.95 0.73
C GLU A 350 -55.31 2.83 -0.21
N LEU A 351 -54.70 1.64 -0.11
CA LEU A 351 -55.10 0.47 -0.89
C LEU A 351 -56.58 0.15 -0.72
N SER A 352 -57.08 0.17 0.52
CA SER A 352 -58.50 -0.04 0.83
C SER A 352 -59.39 0.96 0.11
N ASN A 353 -59.08 2.25 0.18
CA ASN A 353 -59.89 3.29 -0.45
C ASN A 353 -59.85 3.19 -1.97
N THR A 354 -58.68 2.94 -2.55
CA THR A 354 -58.53 2.73 -4.00
C THR A 354 -59.35 1.53 -4.46
N LEU A 355 -59.28 0.39 -3.77
CA LEU A 355 -60.07 -0.79 -4.12
C LEU A 355 -61.57 -0.58 -3.94
N LYS A 356 -62.01 0.11 -2.88
CA LYS A 356 -63.44 0.45 -2.68
C LYS A 356 -63.99 1.28 -3.84
N LEU A 357 -63.27 2.31 -4.28
CA LEU A 357 -63.69 3.16 -5.41
C LEU A 357 -63.73 2.39 -6.74
N GLN A 358 -62.72 1.55 -7.01
CA GLN A 358 -62.62 0.75 -8.22
C GLN A 358 -63.69 -0.36 -8.28
N MET A 359 -63.98 -1.01 -7.15
CA MET A 359 -65.02 -2.03 -7.03
C MET A 359 -66.42 -1.44 -7.11
N PHE A 360 -66.65 -0.26 -6.50
CA PHE A 360 -67.92 0.45 -6.58
C PHE A 360 -68.27 0.79 -8.04
N SER A 361 -67.27 1.23 -8.82
CA SER A 361 -67.41 1.49 -10.26
C SER A 361 -67.76 0.22 -11.07
N SER A 362 -67.52 -0.97 -10.50
CA SER A 362 -67.87 -2.27 -11.07
C SER A 362 -69.17 -2.87 -10.49
N ASN A 363 -70.00 -2.10 -9.76
CA ASN A 363 -71.21 -2.56 -9.05
C ASN A 363 -70.96 -3.64 -7.98
N LEU A 364 -69.79 -3.60 -7.34
CA LEU A 364 -69.41 -4.52 -6.26
C LEU A 364 -69.18 -3.74 -4.95
N GLU A 365 -69.71 -4.26 -3.84
CA GLU A 365 -69.40 -3.75 -2.51
C GLU A 365 -68.18 -4.49 -1.95
N PHE A 366 -67.06 -3.77 -1.78
CA PHE A 366 -65.80 -4.33 -1.29
C PHE A 366 -65.69 -4.26 0.23
N LEU A 367 -65.56 -5.43 0.87
CA LEU A 367 -65.44 -5.59 2.31
C LEU A 367 -64.04 -6.15 2.65
N MET A 368 -63.21 -5.31 3.24
CA MET A 368 -61.84 -5.63 3.61
C MET A 368 -61.74 -5.97 5.10
N GLN A 369 -61.15 -7.11 5.43
CA GLN A 369 -60.84 -7.50 6.81
C GLN A 369 -59.32 -7.53 7.02
N THR A 370 -58.80 -6.63 7.85
CA THR A 370 -57.37 -6.60 8.18
C THR A 370 -57.03 -7.65 9.25
N CYS A 371 -55.88 -8.31 9.07
CA CYS A 371 -55.35 -9.34 9.97
C CYS A 371 -53.91 -9.00 10.32
N ASP A 372 -53.55 -9.13 11.60
CA ASP A 372 -52.21 -8.88 12.14
C ASP A 372 -51.53 -10.15 12.67
N LYS A 373 -52.26 -11.27 12.73
CA LYS A 373 -51.76 -12.57 13.16
C LYS A 373 -52.13 -13.65 12.15
N HIS A 374 -51.23 -14.58 11.89
CA HIS A 374 -51.47 -15.71 10.98
C HIS A 374 -52.69 -16.57 11.37
N SER A 375 -53.00 -16.66 12.67
CA SER A 375 -54.16 -17.41 13.18
C SER A 375 -55.52 -16.82 12.77
N GLN A 376 -55.56 -15.58 12.27
CA GLN A 376 -56.79 -14.93 11.78
C GLN A 376 -57.02 -15.14 10.28
N ILE A 377 -56.01 -15.66 9.56
CA ILE A 377 -56.08 -15.84 8.11
C ILE A 377 -56.96 -17.06 7.80
N SER A 378 -58.05 -16.82 7.08
CA SER A 378 -58.95 -17.86 6.57
C SER A 378 -58.46 -18.37 5.22
N ARG A 379 -58.55 -19.69 5.02
CA ARG A 379 -58.28 -20.32 3.72
C ARG A 379 -59.44 -20.21 2.73
N SER A 380 -60.61 -19.75 3.18
CA SER A 380 -61.83 -19.67 2.35
C SER A 380 -62.02 -18.32 1.66
N LEU A 381 -61.19 -17.33 1.98
CA LEU A 381 -61.26 -15.99 1.42
C LEU A 381 -59.97 -15.70 0.63
N PRO A 382 -60.02 -14.80 -0.37
CA PRO A 382 -58.80 -14.26 -0.95
C PRO A 382 -58.01 -13.50 0.12
N VAL A 383 -56.71 -13.76 0.18
CA VAL A 383 -55.78 -13.16 1.14
C VAL A 383 -54.76 -12.32 0.39
N LEU A 384 -54.68 -11.04 0.72
CA LEU A 384 -53.67 -10.10 0.21
C LEU A 384 -52.62 -9.92 1.30
N VAL A 385 -51.39 -10.37 1.03
CA VAL A 385 -50.25 -10.20 1.94
C VAL A 385 -49.50 -8.94 1.54
N ILE A 386 -49.46 -7.94 2.43
CA ILE A 386 -48.73 -6.70 2.20
C ILE A 386 -47.26 -6.90 2.60
N CYS A 387 -46.36 -6.65 1.64
CA CYS A 387 -44.92 -6.69 1.85
C CYS A 387 -44.30 -5.35 1.41
N LEU A 388 -43.59 -4.67 2.31
CA LEU A 388 -42.74 -3.54 1.94
C LEU A 388 -41.35 -4.04 1.55
N ASN A 389 -40.88 -3.66 0.37
CA ASN A 389 -39.51 -3.94 -0.06
C ASN A 389 -38.55 -2.91 0.55
N ALA A 390 -37.98 -3.22 1.71
CA ALA A 390 -37.16 -2.30 2.50
C ALA A 390 -35.67 -2.65 2.48
N SER A 391 -35.32 -3.93 2.26
CA SER A 391 -33.93 -4.41 2.27
C SER A 391 -33.64 -5.23 1.03
N ARG A 392 -34.11 -6.48 1.01
CA ARG A 392 -33.88 -7.43 -0.07
C ARG A 392 -35.19 -8.14 -0.37
N LEU A 393 -35.66 -7.99 -1.61
CA LEU A 393 -36.94 -8.51 -2.09
C LEU A 393 -37.25 -9.95 -1.61
N GLY A 394 -36.34 -10.90 -1.82
CA GLY A 394 -36.55 -12.30 -1.41
C GLY A 394 -36.67 -12.47 0.11
N THR A 395 -35.81 -11.80 0.88
CA THR A 395 -35.83 -11.88 2.36
C THR A 395 -37.10 -11.24 2.94
N ASP A 396 -37.49 -10.08 2.41
CA ASP A 396 -38.66 -9.35 2.89
C ASP A 396 -39.95 -10.13 2.58
N VAL A 397 -40.07 -10.67 1.36
CA VAL A 397 -41.24 -11.48 0.97
C VAL A 397 -41.29 -12.82 1.71
N SER A 398 -40.15 -13.50 1.88
CA SER A 398 -40.07 -14.70 2.73
C SER A 398 -40.57 -14.44 4.15
N SER A 399 -40.18 -13.30 4.72
CA SER A 399 -40.57 -12.91 6.07
C SER A 399 -42.07 -12.57 6.13
N ALA A 400 -42.61 -11.89 5.12
CA ALA A 400 -44.03 -11.55 5.05
C ALA A 400 -44.94 -12.79 4.89
N LEU A 401 -44.45 -13.82 4.18
CA LEU A 401 -45.16 -15.08 3.98
C LEU A 401 -44.97 -16.10 5.10
N GLN A 402 -44.03 -15.87 6.01
CA GLN A 402 -43.73 -16.81 7.08
C GLN A 402 -45.00 -17.12 7.90
N GLY A 403 -45.48 -18.36 7.91
CA GLY A 403 -46.69 -18.75 8.66
C GLY A 403 -48.03 -18.44 7.96
N VAL A 404 -48.01 -17.79 6.79
CA VAL A 404 -49.20 -17.65 5.93
C VAL A 404 -49.45 -18.98 5.22
N PRO A 405 -50.70 -19.50 5.20
CA PRO A 405 -51.02 -20.71 4.44
C PRO A 405 -51.02 -20.41 2.93
N VAL A 406 -49.85 -20.48 2.30
CA VAL A 406 -49.66 -20.18 0.86
C VAL A 406 -50.51 -21.12 0.00
N GLY A 407 -51.26 -20.54 -0.94
CA GLY A 407 -52.12 -21.23 -1.89
C GLY A 407 -52.58 -20.29 -3.01
N PRO A 408 -53.37 -20.80 -3.98
CA PRO A 408 -53.81 -20.01 -5.12
C PRO A 408 -54.68 -18.81 -4.73
N ASN A 409 -55.34 -18.87 -3.56
CA ASN A 409 -56.12 -17.77 -3.00
C ASN A 409 -55.27 -16.73 -2.24
N VAL A 410 -53.93 -16.81 -2.30
CA VAL A 410 -53.01 -15.83 -1.69
C VAL A 410 -52.33 -15.01 -2.77
N ALA A 411 -52.44 -13.69 -2.68
CA ALA A 411 -51.66 -12.75 -3.49
C ALA A 411 -50.68 -11.97 -2.60
N VAL A 412 -49.46 -11.78 -3.09
CA VAL A 412 -48.44 -10.96 -2.42
C VAL A 412 -48.36 -9.62 -3.11
N LEU A 413 -48.61 -8.56 -2.35
CA LEU A 413 -48.49 -7.17 -2.78
C LEU A 413 -47.14 -6.62 -2.33
N ILE A 414 -46.28 -6.32 -3.28
CA ILE A 414 -44.92 -5.84 -3.04
C ILE A 414 -44.90 -4.34 -3.26
N PHE A 415 -44.83 -3.60 -2.17
CA PHE A 415 -44.76 -2.15 -2.19
C PHE A 415 -43.31 -1.69 -2.24
N HIS A 416 -42.92 -1.11 -3.37
CA HIS A 416 -41.63 -0.47 -3.57
C HIS A 416 -41.67 0.97 -3.07
N ASN A 417 -41.01 1.23 -1.93
CA ASN A 417 -40.85 2.59 -1.40
C ASN A 417 -39.72 3.34 -2.13
N LYS A 418 -39.92 3.61 -3.43
CA LYS A 418 -38.92 4.23 -4.31
C LYS A 418 -39.58 5.19 -5.29
N ASP A 419 -38.84 6.22 -5.69
CA ASP A 419 -39.28 7.12 -6.77
C ASP A 419 -39.50 6.37 -8.09
N LEU A 420 -40.39 6.92 -8.92
CA LEU A 420 -40.84 6.32 -10.18
C LEU A 420 -39.67 5.90 -11.09
N HIS A 421 -38.60 6.69 -11.13
CA HIS A 421 -37.40 6.43 -11.92
C HIS A 421 -36.49 5.33 -11.35
N ALA A 422 -36.70 4.94 -10.08
CA ALA A 422 -35.94 3.94 -9.35
C ALA A 422 -36.76 2.66 -9.08
N LEU A 423 -37.96 2.55 -9.65
CA LEU A 423 -38.75 1.33 -9.64
C LEU A 423 -38.00 0.20 -10.37
N PRO A 424 -38.21 -1.06 -9.96
CA PRO A 424 -37.52 -2.18 -10.58
C PRO A 424 -37.90 -2.31 -12.06
N SER A 425 -36.89 -2.57 -12.89
CA SER A 425 -37.07 -2.78 -14.34
C SER A 425 -37.59 -4.18 -14.69
N GLN A 426 -37.52 -5.12 -13.73
CA GLN A 426 -38.06 -6.46 -13.84
C GLN A 426 -39.13 -6.66 -12.76
N SER A 427 -40.18 -7.40 -13.09
CA SER A 427 -41.24 -7.75 -12.17
C SER A 427 -40.78 -8.78 -11.13
N SER A 428 -41.31 -8.69 -9.91
CA SER A 428 -40.85 -9.51 -8.77
C SER A 428 -41.15 -10.99 -8.93
N ASP A 429 -42.18 -11.37 -9.68
CA ASP A 429 -42.50 -12.75 -10.04
C ASP A 429 -41.34 -13.46 -10.77
N ARG A 430 -40.55 -12.73 -11.57
CA ARG A 430 -39.38 -13.27 -12.27
C ARG A 430 -38.17 -13.48 -11.35
N VAL A 431 -38.12 -12.75 -10.25
CA VAL A 431 -37.01 -12.79 -9.29
C VAL A 431 -37.29 -13.83 -8.19
N LEU A 432 -38.54 -13.94 -7.75
CA LEU A 432 -38.99 -14.81 -6.66
C LEU A 432 -39.24 -16.24 -7.16
N THR A 433 -38.16 -16.99 -7.37
CA THR A 433 -38.20 -18.36 -7.94
C THR A 433 -38.13 -19.50 -6.90
N GLY A 434 -38.05 -19.17 -5.61
CA GLY A 434 -38.03 -20.13 -4.51
C GLY A 434 -39.32 -20.99 -4.39
N PRO A 435 -39.23 -22.20 -3.82
CA PRO A 435 -40.38 -23.11 -3.66
C PRO A 435 -41.53 -22.51 -2.84
N GLU A 436 -41.24 -21.58 -1.94
CA GLU A 436 -42.21 -20.86 -1.11
C GLU A 436 -43.15 -19.93 -1.92
N TYR A 437 -42.76 -19.53 -3.14
CA TYR A 437 -43.56 -18.64 -4.00
C TYR A 437 -44.35 -19.39 -5.07
N LYS A 438 -43.99 -20.66 -5.35
CA LYS A 438 -44.52 -21.44 -6.48
C LYS A 438 -46.05 -21.60 -6.47
N ASN A 439 -46.65 -21.60 -5.29
CA ASN A 439 -48.08 -21.82 -5.09
C ASN A 439 -48.85 -20.53 -4.75
N VAL A 440 -48.19 -19.37 -4.74
CA VAL A 440 -48.86 -18.08 -4.57
C VAL A 440 -49.67 -17.79 -5.84
N GLY A 441 -50.91 -17.34 -5.70
CA GLY A 441 -51.80 -17.08 -6.83
C GLY A 441 -51.43 -15.85 -7.65
N ALA A 442 -50.86 -14.82 -7.02
CA ALA A 442 -50.33 -13.64 -7.72
C ALA A 442 -49.20 -12.96 -6.93
N ILE A 443 -48.21 -12.45 -7.64
CA ILE A 443 -47.17 -11.56 -7.11
C ILE A 443 -47.31 -10.23 -7.85
N ILE A 444 -47.62 -9.17 -7.12
CA ILE A 444 -48.05 -7.90 -7.70
C ILE A 444 -47.15 -6.78 -7.17
N ASP A 445 -46.44 -6.12 -8.08
CA ASP A 445 -45.59 -4.97 -7.76
C ASP A 445 -46.39 -3.67 -7.74
N MET A 446 -46.23 -2.90 -6.67
CA MET A 446 -46.86 -1.59 -6.50
C MET A 446 -45.81 -0.54 -6.09
N ALA A 447 -45.94 0.65 -6.66
CA ALA A 447 -45.16 1.82 -6.31
C ALA A 447 -45.87 2.62 -5.22
N TYR A 448 -45.19 2.85 -4.10
CA TYR A 448 -45.70 3.67 -3.01
C TYR A 448 -44.59 4.60 -2.53
N LEU A 449 -44.91 5.84 -2.19
CA LEU A 449 -43.93 6.75 -1.59
C LEU A 449 -44.54 7.35 -0.34
N THR A 450 -43.84 7.29 0.78
CA THR A 450 -44.35 7.80 2.08
C THR A 450 -44.87 9.24 2.00
N ASN A 451 -44.28 10.07 1.15
CA ASN A 451 -44.65 11.49 1.01
C ASN A 451 -45.64 11.77 -0.14
N LYS A 452 -45.98 10.77 -0.97
CA LYS A 452 -46.85 10.91 -2.15
C LYS A 452 -48.05 9.96 -2.17
N GLY A 453 -48.03 8.90 -1.36
CA GLY A 453 -49.00 7.81 -1.40
C GLY A 453 -48.81 6.87 -2.59
N MET A 454 -49.88 6.17 -2.95
CA MET A 454 -49.97 5.36 -4.17
C MET A 454 -49.91 6.25 -5.41
N ASN A 455 -48.81 6.17 -6.16
CA ASN A 455 -48.60 6.98 -7.36
C ASN A 455 -49.55 6.56 -8.50
N SER A 456 -50.06 7.53 -9.29
CA SER A 456 -50.70 7.26 -10.58
C SER A 456 -49.63 6.90 -11.62
N CYS A 457 -49.34 5.60 -11.77
CA CYS A 457 -48.33 5.11 -12.71
C CYS A 457 -48.75 3.78 -13.35
N ASP A 458 -48.16 3.45 -14.49
CA ASP A 458 -48.49 2.24 -15.26
C ASP A 458 -48.29 0.94 -14.46
N MET A 459 -47.37 0.94 -13.49
CA MET A 459 -47.18 -0.19 -12.57
C MET A 459 -48.40 -0.36 -11.67
N ASN A 460 -48.84 0.71 -11.00
CA ASN A 460 -50.00 0.67 -10.12
C ASN A 460 -51.32 0.43 -10.86
N ASN A 461 -51.46 0.97 -12.08
CA ASN A 461 -52.64 0.72 -12.91
C ASN A 461 -52.77 -0.78 -13.23
N ARG A 462 -51.69 -1.41 -13.74
CA ARG A 462 -51.65 -2.86 -14.00
C ARG A 462 -51.79 -3.70 -12.74
N ALA A 463 -51.19 -3.26 -11.64
CA ALA A 463 -51.30 -3.93 -10.35
C ALA A 463 -52.74 -3.95 -9.85
N LEU A 464 -53.45 -2.82 -9.94
CA LEU A 464 -54.85 -2.73 -9.56
C LEU A 464 -55.73 -3.59 -10.47
N GLU A 465 -55.52 -3.58 -11.79
CA GLU A 465 -56.25 -4.47 -12.71
C GLU A 465 -56.06 -5.95 -12.33
N THR A 466 -54.82 -6.38 -12.13
CA THR A 466 -54.47 -7.75 -11.72
C THR A 466 -55.07 -8.11 -10.37
N LEU A 467 -55.03 -7.18 -9.42
CA LEU A 467 -55.58 -7.36 -8.07
C LEU A 467 -57.10 -7.49 -8.11
N MET A 468 -57.78 -6.69 -8.94
CA MET A 468 -59.22 -6.75 -9.12
C MET A 468 -59.65 -8.09 -9.74
N GLU A 469 -58.91 -8.57 -10.74
CA GLU A 469 -59.14 -9.90 -11.34
C GLU A 469 -58.89 -11.02 -10.34
N PHE A 470 -57.80 -10.96 -9.59
CA PHE A 470 -57.47 -11.91 -8.53
C PHE A 470 -58.59 -12.00 -7.48
N ILE A 471 -59.07 -10.85 -7.00
CA ILE A 471 -60.17 -10.81 -6.02
C ILE A 471 -61.44 -11.41 -6.65
N LYS A 472 -61.80 -11.02 -7.88
CA LYS A 472 -63.02 -11.53 -8.54
C LYS A 472 -63.00 -13.05 -8.76
N THR A 473 -61.84 -13.60 -9.11
CA THR A 473 -61.67 -15.03 -9.39
C THR A 473 -61.68 -15.90 -8.12
N HIS A 474 -61.17 -15.37 -7.00
CA HIS A 474 -61.04 -16.10 -5.74
C HIS A 474 -62.10 -15.75 -4.70
N SER A 475 -62.97 -14.78 -5.00
CA SER A 475 -64.14 -14.47 -4.18
C SER A 475 -65.32 -15.32 -4.63
N HIS A 476 -65.57 -16.42 -3.92
CA HIS A 476 -66.82 -17.15 -4.10
C HIS A 476 -67.98 -16.34 -3.50
N SER A 477 -69.03 -16.15 -4.31
CA SER A 477 -70.30 -15.51 -3.93
C SER A 477 -71.06 -16.30 -2.89
#